data_AF-A0A420YLI3-F1
#
_entry.id   AF-A0A420YLI3-F1
#
_cell.length_a   1.000
_cell.length_b   1.000
_cell.length_c   1.000
_cell.angle_alpha   90.00
_cell.angle_beta   90.00
_cell.angle_gamma   90.00
#
_symmetry.space_group_name_H-M   'P 1'
#
loop_
_entity.id
_entity.type
_entity.pdbx_description
1 polymer ?
#
loop_
_entity_poly.entity_id
_entity_poly.type
_entity_poly.pdbx_seq_one_letter_code
_entity_poly.pdbx_strand_id
1 'polypeptide(L)'
;MDMSPAWLSYPLQFHGSRDFDCDQLTAKECDYYMQRWHFWYIADHVFALPVVAFFMCAIGVFIIGHVMSLALFRYNRARGTSILGRPVAAIRYLSYRGFHVRQLRWNSAPVGVLLLGLVGTLFFFCMDLIPQPYYWSDEKYGHSPPLATRSGWLALACMPFVFATASKTNWITLVTGVSHERLQVFHRWIAYAFFILALMHTFPFIVYHIHWHDMQEHFSSSLLFYWTGIVALIFQAWLTFASHSTIRTLGYEFFKVTHFLAVVVFVVTFFWHCDYSLTSWDYFVATAAVYVPCYLYSWLRTCFKHGITQKAQLLVEDGGFTRITVPTKTAWQPGQHCFLRFTGFGITHAISTHPFTICSLPSTHKNEQSELVFYIRHQRGFTARLYQHALDQPGVSVPVLVDGPYGGIRLQRYYDSDHILVIAGGSGAGWCLPFVELFVRQRSMPTDEEGGRQFHTNEKEGHSRANRSGPLSLQVILATRDTNSRAWFLRTVSELLSKCSSPDLSSNIHAKVYLTGEAAEKVYSPHGASNPQDSFKQSASTSDKTVPPRNGSSNTTTPEEEFVGRPQLPLIVHEEAAKVAEAKQSLSVFVCGPETMQNDVRNAVAKENLNILKGSKARGIYLHSEHFSWA
;
A
#
# COMPACT_ATOMS: atom_id res chain seq x y z
N MET A 1 -46.25 -22.05 21.82
CA MET A 1 -45.46 -20.89 22.30
C MET A 1 -44.21 -20.86 21.45
N ASP A 2 -44.30 -20.23 20.29
CA ASP A 2 -43.15 -20.02 19.43
C ASP A 2 -42.25 -19.02 20.14
N MET A 3 -41.11 -19.49 20.64
CA MET A 3 -40.03 -18.61 21.08
C MET A 3 -39.41 -18.02 19.83
N SER A 4 -40.04 -16.99 19.26
CA SER A 4 -39.36 -16.12 18.31
C SER A 4 -38.14 -15.54 19.04
N PRO A 5 -36.92 -15.72 18.52
CA PRO A 5 -35.77 -15.02 19.07
C PRO A 5 -36.09 -13.52 19.12
N ALA A 6 -36.02 -12.92 20.32
CA ALA A 6 -36.34 -11.51 20.56
C ALA A 6 -35.45 -10.51 19.80
N TRP A 7 -34.52 -11.01 18.97
CA TRP A 7 -33.48 -10.25 18.27
C TRP A 7 -33.68 -10.13 16.75
N LEU A 8 -34.73 -10.73 16.18
CA LEU A 8 -35.13 -10.57 14.78
C LEU A 8 -36.65 -10.44 14.69
N SER A 9 -37.12 -9.46 13.92
CA SER A 9 -38.56 -9.29 13.72
C SER A 9 -39.09 -10.37 12.76
N TYR A 10 -40.27 -10.93 13.04
CA TYR A 10 -40.90 -12.00 12.26
C TYR A 10 -42.15 -11.48 11.53
N PRO A 11 -42.46 -11.98 10.32
CA PRO A 11 -41.78 -13.04 9.57
C PRO A 11 -40.42 -12.59 9.03
N LEU A 12 -39.44 -13.48 9.06
CA LEU A 12 -38.11 -13.20 8.53
C LEU A 12 -38.21 -13.02 7.01
N GLN A 13 -38.07 -11.79 6.54
CA GLN A 13 -38.01 -11.44 5.12
C GLN A 13 -36.62 -10.92 4.77
N PHE A 14 -36.22 -11.12 3.51
CA PHE A 14 -34.93 -10.61 3.04
C PHE A 14 -34.95 -9.08 2.85
N HIS A 15 -36.12 -8.55 2.48
CA HIS A 15 -36.38 -7.12 2.34
C HIS A 15 -37.56 -6.71 3.20
N GLY A 16 -37.48 -5.52 3.80
CA GLY A 16 -38.59 -4.91 4.53
C GLY A 16 -39.67 -4.38 3.60
N SER A 17 -40.91 -4.29 4.11
CA SER A 17 -42.03 -3.76 3.33
C SER A 17 -41.79 -2.32 2.88
N ARG A 18 -42.22 -2.03 1.65
CA ARG A 18 -42.26 -0.67 1.07
C ARG A 18 -43.67 -0.08 1.05
N ASP A 19 -44.64 -0.82 1.58
CA ASP A 19 -46.03 -0.39 1.58
C ASP A 19 -46.20 0.78 2.53
N PHE A 20 -46.81 1.84 2.03
CA PHE A 20 -47.10 3.04 2.78
C PHE A 20 -48.50 3.51 2.42
N ASP A 21 -49.30 3.79 3.44
CA ASP A 21 -50.63 4.35 3.29
C ASP A 21 -50.67 5.77 3.88
N CYS A 22 -51.39 6.65 3.20
CA CYS A 22 -51.54 8.06 3.59
C CYS A 22 -52.76 8.32 4.45
N ASP A 23 -53.45 7.29 4.96
CA ASP A 23 -54.66 7.40 5.78
C ASP A 23 -54.57 8.40 6.95
N GLN A 24 -53.37 8.62 7.51
CA GLN A 24 -53.16 9.55 8.63
C GLN A 24 -52.74 10.97 8.21
N LEU A 25 -52.55 11.25 6.92
CA LEU A 25 -52.08 12.53 6.39
C LEU A 25 -53.12 13.13 5.42
N THR A 26 -53.24 14.45 5.39
CA THR A 26 -53.99 15.10 4.31
C THR A 26 -53.28 14.89 2.97
N ALA A 27 -54.00 14.99 1.86
CA ALA A 27 -53.42 14.82 0.52
C ALA A 27 -52.14 15.66 0.29
N LYS A 28 -52.13 16.92 0.76
CA LYS A 28 -50.96 17.80 0.64
C LYS A 28 -49.78 17.37 1.52
N GLU A 29 -50.06 16.85 2.71
CA GLU A 29 -49.03 16.38 3.64
C GLU A 29 -48.44 15.04 3.17
N CYS A 30 -49.29 14.16 2.64
CA CYS A 30 -48.90 12.93 1.96
C CYS A 30 -48.00 13.25 0.76
N ASP A 31 -48.41 14.16 -0.14
CA ASP A 31 -47.59 14.61 -1.28
C ASP A 31 -46.24 15.18 -0.84
N TYR A 32 -46.22 15.95 0.26
CA TYR A 32 -44.99 16.49 0.84
C TYR A 32 -44.07 15.38 1.39
N TYR A 33 -44.62 14.42 2.13
CA TYR A 33 -43.85 13.30 2.69
C TYR A 33 -43.31 12.37 1.60
N MET A 34 -44.09 12.14 0.54
CA MET A 34 -43.71 11.28 -0.59
C MET A 34 -42.71 11.93 -1.57
N GLN A 35 -42.27 13.15 -1.32
CA GLN A 35 -41.20 13.76 -2.12
C GLN A 35 -39.91 12.95 -2.03
N ARG A 36 -39.15 12.94 -3.13
CA ARG A 36 -37.94 12.12 -3.31
C ARG A 36 -36.97 12.15 -2.13
N TRP A 37 -36.76 13.32 -1.51
CA TRP A 37 -35.77 13.52 -0.45
C TRP A 37 -36.32 13.29 0.96
N HIS A 38 -37.64 13.11 1.09
CA HIS A 38 -38.38 13.01 2.34
C HIS A 38 -38.83 11.56 2.58
N PHE A 39 -39.15 10.85 1.49
CA PHE A 39 -39.88 9.59 1.57
C PHE A 39 -39.00 8.43 2.05
N TRP A 40 -39.27 7.96 3.27
CA TRP A 40 -38.49 6.93 3.94
C TRP A 40 -38.44 5.61 3.16
N TYR A 41 -39.57 5.18 2.56
CA TYR A 41 -39.72 3.88 1.90
C TYR A 41 -38.95 3.74 0.58
N ILE A 42 -38.27 4.79 0.13
CA ILE A 42 -37.33 4.76 -1.01
C ILE A 42 -35.93 5.30 -0.65
N ALA A 43 -35.68 5.57 0.64
CA ALA A 43 -34.47 6.27 1.07
C ALA A 43 -33.19 5.49 0.71
N ASP A 44 -33.22 4.17 0.77
CA ASP A 44 -32.12 3.31 0.31
C ASP A 44 -31.79 3.51 -1.18
N HIS A 45 -32.80 3.60 -2.04
CA HIS A 45 -32.61 3.88 -3.46
C HIS A 45 -32.10 5.31 -3.71
N VAL A 46 -32.53 6.28 -2.91
CA VAL A 46 -32.19 7.69 -3.09
C VAL A 46 -30.80 8.03 -2.54
N PHE A 47 -30.38 7.40 -1.44
CA PHE A 47 -29.14 7.76 -0.74
C PHE A 47 -28.06 6.67 -0.83
N ALA A 48 -28.41 5.40 -0.67
CA ALA A 48 -27.41 4.33 -0.68
C ALA A 48 -26.93 3.94 -2.09
N LEU A 49 -27.84 3.81 -3.07
CA LEU A 49 -27.44 3.48 -4.45
C LEU A 49 -26.51 4.51 -5.11
N PRO A 50 -26.68 5.84 -4.94
CA PRO A 50 -25.72 6.82 -5.46
C PRO A 50 -24.33 6.70 -4.86
N VAL A 51 -24.19 6.29 -3.59
CA VAL A 51 -22.88 6.02 -2.96
C VAL A 51 -22.21 4.83 -3.65
N VAL A 52 -22.96 3.76 -3.89
CA VAL A 52 -22.47 2.59 -4.65
C VAL A 52 -22.03 3.03 -6.05
N ALA A 53 -22.87 3.79 -6.76
CA ALA A 53 -22.55 4.30 -8.09
C ALA A 53 -21.29 5.19 -8.07
N PHE A 54 -21.15 6.08 -7.08
CA PHE A 54 -19.99 6.94 -6.91
C PHE A 54 -18.68 6.14 -6.80
N PHE A 55 -18.65 5.13 -5.93
CA PHE A 55 -17.48 4.27 -5.79
C PHE A 55 -17.22 3.42 -7.04
N MET A 56 -18.26 2.86 -7.65
CA MET A 56 -18.12 2.06 -8.87
C MET A 56 -17.64 2.88 -10.06
N CYS A 57 -18.10 4.12 -10.22
CA CYS A 57 -17.59 5.06 -11.21
C CYS A 57 -16.12 5.39 -10.96
N ALA A 58 -15.74 5.67 -9.71
CA ALA A 58 -14.34 5.92 -9.36
C ALA A 58 -13.45 4.71 -9.73
N ILE A 59 -13.86 3.49 -9.34
CA ILE A 59 -13.16 2.26 -9.71
C ILE A 59 -13.11 2.10 -11.23
N GLY A 60 -14.21 2.34 -11.94
CA GLY A 60 -14.32 2.28 -13.40
C GLY A 60 -13.32 3.19 -14.11
N VAL A 61 -13.12 4.42 -13.62
CA VAL A 61 -12.10 5.35 -14.15
C VAL A 61 -10.70 4.76 -14.01
N PHE A 62 -10.38 4.12 -12.87
CA PHE A 62 -9.09 3.45 -12.69
C PHE A 62 -8.92 2.21 -13.56
N ILE A 63 -9.99 1.43 -13.80
CA ILE A 63 -9.98 0.29 -14.73
C ILE A 63 -9.67 0.77 -16.15
N ILE A 64 -10.40 1.80 -16.63
CA ILE A 64 -10.17 2.39 -17.94
C ILE A 64 -8.73 2.90 -18.04
N GLY A 65 -8.25 3.62 -17.03
CA GLY A 65 -6.87 4.09 -16.95
C GLY A 65 -5.84 2.96 -16.99
N HIS A 66 -6.12 1.84 -16.31
CA HIS A 66 -5.27 0.65 -16.31
C HIS A 66 -5.18 0.03 -17.70
N VAL A 67 -6.34 -0.27 -18.32
CA VAL A 67 -6.42 -0.86 -19.66
C VAL A 67 -5.79 0.06 -20.71
N MET A 68 -6.09 1.36 -20.64
CA MET A 68 -5.45 2.37 -21.49
C MET A 68 -3.93 2.38 -21.28
N SER A 69 -3.44 2.26 -20.04
CA SER A 69 -2.00 2.22 -19.77
C SER A 69 -1.30 1.00 -20.36
N LEU A 70 -2.01 -0.13 -20.50
CA LEU A 70 -1.51 -1.32 -21.19
C LEU A 70 -1.56 -1.16 -22.72
N ALA A 71 -2.66 -0.61 -23.25
CA ALA A 71 -2.89 -0.44 -24.68
C ALA A 71 -2.04 0.68 -25.30
N LEU A 72 -2.05 1.88 -24.70
CA LEU A 72 -1.23 3.02 -25.13
C LEU A 72 0.26 2.70 -25.09
N PHE A 73 0.66 1.78 -24.21
CA PHE A 73 2.04 1.35 -24.10
C PHE A 73 2.46 0.42 -25.24
N ARG A 74 1.60 -0.53 -25.64
CA ARG A 74 1.77 -1.30 -26.88
C ARG A 74 1.89 -0.37 -28.10
N TYR A 75 1.07 0.67 -28.15
CA TYR A 75 1.05 1.64 -29.25
C TYR A 75 2.30 2.56 -29.30
N ASN A 76 2.71 3.14 -28.17
CA ASN A 76 3.87 4.04 -28.11
C ASN A 76 5.21 3.34 -28.38
N ARG A 77 5.28 2.01 -28.16
CA ARG A 77 6.42 1.18 -28.56
C ARG A 77 6.50 1.02 -30.08
N ALA A 78 5.37 0.93 -30.77
CA ALA A 78 5.30 0.70 -32.21
C ALA A 78 5.54 1.98 -33.04
N ARG A 79 5.16 3.16 -32.54
CA ARG A 79 5.16 4.41 -33.34
C ARG A 79 6.09 5.52 -32.84
N GLY A 80 6.65 5.44 -31.64
CA GLY A 80 7.57 6.48 -31.13
C GLY A 80 6.98 7.89 -31.06
N THR A 81 5.65 8.06 -31.03
CA THR A 81 5.00 9.37 -31.16
C THR A 81 4.72 10.06 -29.82
N SER A 82 4.92 11.38 -29.81
CA SER A 82 4.89 12.32 -28.67
C SER A 82 3.48 12.82 -28.28
N ILE A 83 2.44 12.55 -29.08
CA ILE A 83 1.11 13.19 -28.94
C ILE A 83 0.46 12.89 -27.57
N LEU A 84 0.69 11.70 -27.00
CA LEU A 84 0.19 11.31 -25.68
C LEU A 84 1.18 11.59 -24.53
N GLY A 85 2.37 12.14 -24.80
CA GLY A 85 3.40 12.36 -23.79
C GLY A 85 2.98 13.41 -22.74
N ARG A 86 2.36 14.51 -23.19
CA ARG A 86 1.87 15.59 -22.32
C ARG A 86 0.77 15.15 -21.35
N PRO A 87 -0.36 14.55 -21.79
CA PRO A 87 -1.39 14.12 -20.84
C PRO A 87 -0.86 13.07 -19.85
N VAL A 88 0.02 12.15 -20.28
CA VAL A 88 0.65 11.17 -19.39
C VAL A 88 1.57 11.84 -18.36
N ALA A 89 2.34 12.85 -18.76
CA ALA A 89 3.18 13.63 -17.85
C ALA A 89 2.34 14.41 -16.82
N ALA A 90 1.19 14.97 -17.22
CA ALA A 90 0.26 15.64 -16.30
C ALA A 90 -0.33 14.67 -15.26
N ILE A 91 -0.80 13.49 -15.69
CA ILE A 91 -1.32 12.46 -14.77
C ILE A 91 -0.23 12.00 -13.80
N ARG A 92 0.99 11.78 -14.29
CA ARG A 92 2.15 11.42 -13.46
C ARG A 92 2.50 12.51 -12.47
N TYR A 93 2.51 13.78 -12.88
CA TYR A 93 2.72 14.91 -11.99
C TYR A 93 1.72 14.90 -10.83
N LEU A 94 0.41 14.76 -11.13
CA LEU A 94 -0.63 14.69 -10.10
C LEU A 94 -0.48 13.46 -9.20
N SER A 95 -0.03 12.34 -9.75
CA SER A 95 0.15 11.08 -9.02
C SER A 95 1.40 11.05 -8.14
N TYR A 96 2.39 11.90 -8.39
CA TYR A 96 3.67 11.92 -7.66
C TYR A 96 3.81 13.12 -6.73
N ARG A 97 3.30 14.29 -7.12
CA ARG A 97 3.45 15.52 -6.34
C ARG A 97 2.78 15.38 -4.98
N GLY A 98 3.50 15.62 -3.89
CA GLY A 98 2.97 15.64 -2.52
C GLY A 98 3.62 16.71 -1.67
N PHE A 99 2.98 17.12 -0.59
CA PHE A 99 3.46 18.18 0.31
C PHE A 99 4.09 17.60 1.57
N HIS A 100 5.15 18.24 2.04
CA HIS A 100 5.77 17.91 3.33
C HIS A 100 5.57 19.10 4.28
N VAL A 101 4.79 18.88 5.34
CA VAL A 101 4.57 19.88 6.39
C VAL A 101 5.62 19.66 7.47
N ARG A 102 6.67 20.50 7.45
CA ARG A 102 7.85 20.36 8.32
C ARG A 102 7.49 20.41 9.82
N GLN A 103 6.54 21.27 10.19
CA GLN A 103 6.10 21.48 11.58
C GLN A 103 5.48 20.20 12.17
N LEU A 104 4.74 19.44 11.35
CA LEU A 104 4.06 18.21 11.76
C LEU A 104 4.87 16.95 11.43
N ARG A 105 6.05 17.10 10.82
CA ARG A 105 6.83 16.01 10.20
C ARG A 105 5.96 15.08 9.34
N TRP A 106 4.95 15.65 8.70
CA TRP A 106 3.88 14.91 8.05
C TRP A 106 3.98 15.05 6.53
N ASN A 107 3.76 13.92 5.85
CA ASN A 107 3.77 13.83 4.39
C ASN A 107 2.35 13.64 3.89
N SER A 108 1.93 14.50 2.97
CA SER A 108 0.61 14.37 2.35
C SER A 108 0.58 13.20 1.37
N ALA A 109 -0.62 12.68 1.14
CA ALA A 109 -0.90 11.88 -0.06
C ALA A 109 -0.62 12.70 -1.33
N PRO A 110 -0.40 12.06 -2.49
CA PRO A 110 -0.22 12.78 -3.74
C PRO A 110 -1.42 13.66 -4.08
N VAL A 111 -1.19 14.77 -4.79
CA VAL A 111 -2.22 15.77 -5.14
C VAL A 111 -3.43 15.12 -5.83
N GLY A 112 -3.22 14.20 -6.75
CA GLY A 112 -4.31 13.48 -7.42
C GLY A 112 -5.16 12.66 -6.45
N VAL A 113 -4.54 12.05 -5.43
CA VAL A 113 -5.27 11.30 -4.39
C VAL A 113 -6.01 12.27 -3.46
N LEU A 114 -5.41 13.40 -3.08
CA LEU A 114 -6.09 14.44 -2.30
C LEU A 114 -7.30 15.03 -3.04
N LEU A 115 -7.21 15.23 -4.35
CA LEU A 115 -8.32 15.71 -5.17
C LEU A 115 -9.46 14.69 -5.21
N LEU A 116 -9.16 13.40 -5.31
CA LEU A 116 -10.17 12.33 -5.17
C LEU A 116 -10.82 12.34 -3.79
N GLY A 117 -10.03 12.56 -2.72
CA GLY A 117 -10.53 12.74 -1.37
C GLY A 117 -11.50 13.92 -1.28
N LEU A 118 -11.12 15.08 -1.84
CA LEU A 118 -11.97 16.28 -1.89
C LEU A 118 -13.28 16.03 -2.64
N VAL A 119 -13.24 15.38 -3.80
CA VAL A 119 -14.44 15.02 -4.57
C VAL A 119 -15.35 14.12 -3.74
N GLY A 120 -14.80 13.12 -3.04
CA GLY A 120 -15.56 12.26 -2.13
C GLY A 120 -16.19 13.05 -0.98
N THR A 121 -15.42 13.91 -0.32
CA THR A 121 -15.92 14.79 0.75
C THR A 121 -17.07 15.66 0.25
N LEU A 122 -16.91 16.36 -0.88
CA LEU A 122 -17.96 17.17 -1.47
C LEU A 122 -19.21 16.33 -1.79
N PHE A 123 -19.04 15.14 -2.36
CA PHE A 123 -20.16 14.24 -2.65
C PHE A 123 -20.97 13.89 -1.40
N PHE A 124 -20.32 13.42 -0.33
CA PHE A 124 -21.02 13.05 0.91
C PHE A 124 -21.70 14.24 1.58
N PHE A 125 -21.00 15.38 1.70
CA PHE A 125 -21.59 16.59 2.29
C PHE A 125 -22.76 17.12 1.45
N CYS A 126 -22.65 17.09 0.12
CA CYS A 126 -23.76 17.49 -0.76
C CYS A 126 -24.95 16.56 -0.60
N MET A 127 -24.75 15.23 -0.61
CA MET A 127 -25.85 14.26 -0.50
C MET A 127 -26.54 14.29 0.86
N ASP A 128 -25.82 14.63 1.93
CA ASP A 128 -26.37 14.63 3.28
C ASP A 128 -26.99 15.98 3.69
N LEU A 129 -26.31 17.10 3.35
CA LEU A 129 -26.70 18.44 3.81
C LEU A 129 -27.48 19.29 2.80
N ILE A 130 -27.39 19.04 1.48
CA ILE A 130 -28.19 19.85 0.53
C ILE A 130 -29.68 19.52 0.63
N PRO A 131 -30.11 18.25 0.71
CA PRO A 131 -31.53 17.96 0.78
C PRO A 131 -32.13 18.55 2.07
N GLN A 132 -33.37 19.01 1.99
CA GLN A 132 -34.16 19.51 3.11
C GLN A 132 -35.41 18.64 3.25
N PRO A 133 -36.12 18.67 4.40
CA PRO A 133 -35.74 19.31 5.67
C PRO A 133 -34.72 18.46 6.44
N TYR A 134 -34.10 18.99 7.50
CA TYR A 134 -33.23 18.21 8.39
C TYR A 134 -33.98 17.42 9.46
N TYR A 135 -34.99 18.04 10.04
CA TYR A 135 -35.88 17.50 11.05
C TYR A 135 -37.31 17.68 10.57
N TRP A 136 -38.22 16.81 11.00
CA TRP A 136 -39.64 17.03 10.77
C TRP A 136 -40.14 18.20 11.59
N SER A 137 -41.07 18.98 11.04
CA SER A 137 -41.74 20.07 11.75
C SER A 137 -42.83 19.59 12.70
N ASP A 138 -43.27 18.34 12.54
CA ASP A 138 -44.44 17.75 13.18
C ASP A 138 -44.23 16.23 13.28
N GLU A 139 -44.58 15.61 14.41
CA GLU A 139 -44.39 14.18 14.66
C GLU A 139 -45.19 13.28 13.71
N LYS A 140 -46.25 13.79 13.08
CA LYS A 140 -47.08 13.03 12.12
C LYS A 140 -46.31 12.48 10.92
N TYR A 141 -45.15 13.05 10.58
CA TYR A 141 -44.28 12.56 9.51
C TYR A 141 -43.38 11.40 9.94
N GLY A 142 -43.46 10.99 11.20
CA GLY A 142 -42.76 9.86 11.78
C GLY A 142 -41.63 10.23 12.73
N HIS A 143 -41.10 9.21 13.39
CA HIS A 143 -40.10 9.34 14.44
C HIS A 143 -38.65 9.33 13.93
N SER A 144 -38.43 9.04 12.64
CA SER A 144 -37.11 9.05 12.02
C SER A 144 -36.84 10.39 11.33
N PRO A 145 -35.96 11.26 11.87
CA PRO A 145 -35.68 12.53 11.24
C PRO A 145 -34.99 12.33 9.88
N PRO A 146 -35.27 13.17 8.86
CA PRO A 146 -34.71 12.99 7.53
C PRO A 146 -33.19 12.98 7.51
N LEU A 147 -32.53 13.85 8.28
CA LEU A 147 -31.06 13.89 8.32
C LEU A 147 -30.46 12.58 8.83
N ALA A 148 -31.06 11.98 9.86
CA ALA A 148 -30.58 10.70 10.36
C ALA A 148 -30.80 9.56 9.36
N THR A 149 -31.95 9.55 8.70
CA THR A 149 -32.28 8.51 7.70
C THR A 149 -31.28 8.51 6.56
N ARG A 150 -30.97 9.71 6.02
CA ARG A 150 -30.01 9.90 4.93
C ARG A 150 -28.61 9.42 5.28
N SER A 151 -28.07 9.97 6.36
CA SER A 151 -26.72 9.67 6.83
C SER A 151 -26.56 8.19 7.16
N GLY A 152 -27.58 7.54 7.72
CA GLY A 152 -27.61 6.09 7.95
C GLY A 152 -27.48 5.27 6.67
N TRP A 153 -28.25 5.60 5.62
CA TRP A 153 -28.15 4.92 4.32
C TRP A 153 -26.84 5.19 3.60
N LEU A 154 -26.32 6.43 3.66
CA LEU A 154 -25.00 6.79 3.13
C LEU A 154 -23.89 6.01 3.84
N ALA A 155 -24.00 5.85 5.17
CA ALA A 155 -23.07 5.10 6.00
C ALA A 155 -23.07 3.60 5.64
N LEU A 156 -24.24 2.97 5.58
CA LEU A 156 -24.38 1.55 5.23
C LEU A 156 -23.80 1.25 3.83
N ALA A 157 -24.04 2.14 2.86
CA ALA A 157 -23.52 2.00 1.51
C ALA A 157 -21.99 2.08 1.41
N CYS A 158 -21.31 2.67 2.40
CA CYS A 158 -19.85 2.69 2.45
C CYS A 158 -19.26 1.32 2.84
N MET A 159 -20.00 0.49 3.58
CA MET A 159 -19.50 -0.73 4.21
C MET A 159 -18.84 -1.71 3.20
N PRO A 160 -19.44 -2.07 2.05
CA PRO A 160 -18.80 -2.99 1.11
C PRO A 160 -17.43 -2.50 0.62
N PHE A 161 -17.27 -1.18 0.43
CA PHE A 161 -16.05 -0.57 -0.10
C PHE A 161 -14.95 -0.42 0.96
N VAL A 162 -15.31 -0.22 2.22
CA VAL A 162 -14.35 -0.28 3.34
C VAL A 162 -13.69 -1.66 3.38
N PHE A 163 -14.46 -2.74 3.27
CA PHE A 163 -13.93 -4.10 3.24
C PHE A 163 -13.19 -4.43 1.93
N ALA A 164 -13.70 -3.96 0.78
CA ALA A 164 -13.06 -4.14 -0.53
C ALA A 164 -11.62 -3.59 -0.58
N THR A 165 -11.37 -2.50 0.14
CA THR A 165 -10.07 -1.81 0.20
C THR A 165 -9.17 -2.29 1.35
N ALA A 166 -9.67 -3.19 2.21
CA ALA A 166 -8.94 -3.67 3.38
C ALA A 166 -8.02 -4.88 3.09
N SER A 167 -8.43 -5.79 2.20
CA SER A 167 -7.77 -7.08 2.02
C SER A 167 -6.53 -7.01 1.10
N LYS A 168 -5.55 -7.88 1.37
CA LYS A 168 -4.28 -7.96 0.60
C LYS A 168 -4.50 -8.48 -0.83
N THR A 169 -5.34 -9.51 -0.93
CA THR A 169 -5.94 -10.00 -2.16
C THR A 169 -7.28 -9.28 -2.30
N ASN A 170 -7.50 -8.52 -3.37
CA ASN A 170 -8.75 -7.82 -3.57
C ASN A 170 -9.08 -7.66 -5.05
N TRP A 171 -10.38 -7.60 -5.35
CA TRP A 171 -10.88 -7.43 -6.71
C TRP A 171 -10.43 -6.12 -7.35
N ILE A 172 -10.32 -5.04 -6.56
CA ILE A 172 -9.91 -3.72 -7.06
C ILE A 172 -8.49 -3.80 -7.64
N THR A 173 -7.55 -4.44 -6.93
CA THR A 173 -6.17 -4.65 -7.38
C THR A 173 -6.13 -5.48 -8.66
N LEU A 174 -6.99 -6.51 -8.76
CA LEU A 174 -7.09 -7.37 -9.95
C LEU A 174 -7.46 -6.57 -11.21
N VAL A 175 -8.40 -5.64 -11.11
CA VAL A 175 -8.94 -4.92 -12.29
C VAL A 175 -8.27 -3.57 -12.55
N THR A 176 -7.73 -2.91 -11.54
CA THR A 176 -7.08 -1.59 -11.66
C THR A 176 -5.55 -1.66 -11.67
N GLY A 177 -4.96 -2.78 -11.22
CA GLY A 177 -3.52 -2.90 -10.98
C GLY A 177 -2.97 -2.00 -9.87
N VAL A 178 -3.83 -1.30 -9.11
CA VAL A 178 -3.43 -0.51 -7.94
C VAL A 178 -3.13 -1.44 -6.79
N SER A 179 -1.94 -1.37 -6.20
CA SER A 179 -1.54 -2.28 -5.12
C SER A 179 -2.38 -2.08 -3.85
N HIS A 180 -2.54 -3.18 -3.08
CA HIS A 180 -3.29 -3.16 -1.82
C HIS A 180 -2.78 -2.09 -0.83
N GLU A 181 -1.47 -1.83 -0.79
CA GLU A 181 -0.86 -0.79 0.04
C GLU A 181 -1.39 0.62 -0.28
N ARG A 182 -1.63 0.90 -1.57
CA ARG A 182 -2.20 2.17 -2.02
C ARG A 182 -3.68 2.26 -1.69
N LEU A 183 -4.39 1.14 -1.74
CA LEU A 183 -5.82 1.06 -1.38
C LEU A 183 -6.07 1.32 0.11
N GLN A 184 -5.10 1.07 0.98
CA GLN A 184 -5.21 1.38 2.42
C GLN A 184 -5.46 2.86 2.72
N VAL A 185 -5.06 3.78 1.83
CA VAL A 185 -5.42 5.21 1.98
C VAL A 185 -6.94 5.39 1.89
N PHE A 186 -7.57 4.74 0.89
CA PHE A 186 -9.00 4.79 0.69
C PHE A 186 -9.76 4.04 1.79
N HIS A 187 -9.26 2.89 2.26
CA HIS A 187 -9.84 2.18 3.41
C HIS A 187 -10.02 3.10 4.61
N ARG A 188 -8.97 3.87 4.97
CA ARG A 188 -9.03 4.83 6.08
C ARG A 188 -10.01 5.97 5.81
N TRP A 189 -9.98 6.56 4.62
CA TRP A 189 -10.84 7.71 4.30
C TRP A 189 -12.32 7.35 4.22
N ILE A 190 -12.65 6.18 3.65
CA ILE A 190 -14.02 5.67 3.63
C ILE A 190 -14.46 5.30 5.06
N ALA A 191 -13.59 4.73 5.89
CA ALA A 191 -13.90 4.49 7.30
C ALA A 191 -14.18 5.79 8.08
N TYR A 192 -13.46 6.88 7.79
CA TYR A 192 -13.74 8.20 8.38
C TYR A 192 -15.08 8.76 7.93
N ALA A 193 -15.39 8.68 6.63
CA ALA A 193 -16.71 9.07 6.12
C ALA A 193 -17.83 8.24 6.77
N PHE A 194 -17.65 6.91 6.85
CA PHE A 194 -18.59 6.00 7.50
C PHE A 194 -18.82 6.39 8.97
N PHE A 195 -17.77 6.72 9.72
CA PHE A 195 -17.90 7.16 11.11
C PHE A 195 -18.61 8.51 11.25
N ILE A 196 -18.25 9.51 10.42
CA ILE A 196 -18.91 10.82 10.45
C ILE A 196 -20.41 10.69 10.12
N LEU A 197 -20.75 9.90 9.10
CA LEU A 197 -22.15 9.64 8.73
C LEU A 197 -22.89 8.90 9.85
N ALA A 198 -22.24 7.95 10.55
CA ALA A 198 -22.84 7.31 11.72
C ALA A 198 -23.11 8.29 12.87
N LEU A 199 -22.26 9.30 13.08
CA LEU A 199 -22.54 10.37 14.04
C LEU A 199 -23.69 11.27 13.57
N MET A 200 -23.74 11.61 12.28
CA MET A 200 -24.84 12.36 11.66
C MET A 200 -26.15 11.56 11.59
N HIS A 201 -26.09 10.24 11.77
CA HIS A 201 -27.24 9.39 11.97
C HIS A 201 -27.72 9.46 13.43
N THR A 202 -26.82 9.17 14.37
CA THR A 202 -27.16 9.01 15.78
C THR A 202 -27.58 10.31 16.47
N PHE A 203 -26.82 11.40 16.28
CA PHE A 203 -27.10 12.63 17.04
C PHE A 203 -28.41 13.31 16.65
N PRO A 204 -28.83 13.35 15.36
CA PRO A 204 -30.14 13.87 15.03
C PRO A 204 -31.30 13.05 15.62
N PHE A 205 -31.17 11.72 15.75
CA PHE A 205 -32.16 10.93 16.51
C PHE A 205 -32.25 11.41 17.96
N ILE A 206 -31.12 11.57 18.64
CA ILE A 206 -31.08 12.06 20.02
C ILE A 206 -31.71 13.45 20.15
N VAL A 207 -31.32 14.39 19.28
CA VAL A 207 -31.81 15.78 19.32
C VAL A 207 -33.31 15.84 19.05
N TYR A 208 -33.80 15.08 18.05
CA TYR A 208 -35.20 15.05 17.66
C TYR A 208 -36.08 14.53 18.81
N HIS A 209 -35.69 13.42 19.43
CA HIS A 209 -36.48 12.83 20.52
C HIS A 209 -36.39 13.60 21.85
N ILE A 210 -35.29 14.33 22.08
CA ILE A 210 -35.24 15.27 23.21
C ILE A 210 -36.16 16.46 22.97
N HIS A 211 -36.25 16.95 21.73
CA HIS A 211 -37.11 18.08 21.37
C HIS A 211 -38.60 17.77 21.59
N TRP A 212 -39.02 16.56 21.26
CA TRP A 212 -40.39 16.08 21.44
C TRP A 212 -40.68 15.47 22.82
N HIS A 213 -39.69 15.46 23.72
CA HIS A 213 -39.80 14.93 25.08
C HIS A 213 -40.17 13.42 25.16
N ASP A 214 -39.93 12.65 24.10
CA ASP A 214 -40.27 11.23 23.98
C ASP A 214 -39.05 10.28 24.03
N MET A 215 -37.84 10.82 24.23
CA MET A 215 -36.57 10.06 24.23
C MET A 215 -36.56 8.85 25.18
N GLN A 216 -37.08 9.00 26.41
CA GLN A 216 -37.09 7.90 27.38
C GLN A 216 -38.05 6.78 26.93
N GLU A 217 -39.20 7.15 26.39
CA GLU A 217 -40.18 6.20 25.87
C GLU A 217 -39.59 5.42 24.70
N HIS A 218 -39.05 6.10 23.68
CA HIS A 218 -38.41 5.47 22.51
C HIS A 218 -37.25 4.56 22.88
N PHE A 219 -36.40 5.00 23.81
CA PHE A 219 -35.28 4.17 24.25
C PHE A 219 -35.76 2.89 24.94
N SER A 220 -36.83 2.98 25.74
CA SER A 220 -37.37 1.84 26.48
C SER A 220 -38.17 0.89 25.59
N SER A 221 -38.91 1.40 24.60
CA SER A 221 -39.74 0.62 23.69
C SER A 221 -38.93 -0.07 22.59
N SER A 222 -37.85 0.56 22.14
CA SER A 222 -36.96 0.06 21.08
C SER A 222 -35.58 -0.29 21.62
N LEU A 223 -35.53 -0.86 22.83
CA LEU A 223 -34.32 -1.10 23.60
C LEU A 223 -33.24 -1.81 22.77
N LEU A 224 -33.61 -2.85 22.02
CA LEU A 224 -32.67 -3.62 21.22
C LEU A 224 -32.04 -2.78 20.11
N PHE A 225 -32.83 -2.03 19.35
CA PHE A 225 -32.36 -1.18 18.24
C PHE A 225 -31.39 -0.09 18.71
N TYR A 226 -31.73 0.58 19.81
CA TYR A 226 -30.86 1.62 20.40
C TYR A 226 -29.59 1.04 21.01
N TRP A 227 -29.68 -0.08 21.75
CA TRP A 227 -28.49 -0.71 22.34
C TRP A 227 -27.53 -1.26 21.28
N THR A 228 -28.03 -1.96 20.26
CA THR A 228 -27.18 -2.46 19.17
C THR A 228 -26.54 -1.30 18.39
N GLY A 229 -27.26 -0.19 18.18
CA GLY A 229 -26.72 1.04 17.60
C GLY A 229 -25.62 1.68 18.44
N ILE A 230 -25.81 1.79 19.76
CA ILE A 230 -24.80 2.33 20.68
C ILE A 230 -23.54 1.45 20.68
N VAL A 231 -23.69 0.14 20.80
CA VAL A 231 -22.55 -0.79 20.79
C VAL A 231 -21.81 -0.72 19.44
N ALA A 232 -22.54 -0.71 18.32
CA ALA A 232 -21.94 -0.54 17.00
C ALA A 232 -21.15 0.77 16.90
N LEU A 233 -21.70 1.89 17.38
CA LEU A 233 -21.03 3.19 17.36
C LEU A 233 -19.76 3.21 18.22
N ILE A 234 -19.78 2.59 19.40
CA ILE A 234 -18.60 2.47 20.28
C ILE A 234 -17.48 1.69 19.58
N PHE A 235 -17.79 0.53 18.99
CA PHE A 235 -16.79 -0.26 18.27
C PHE A 235 -16.32 0.44 16.99
N GLN A 236 -17.19 1.16 16.29
CA GLN A 236 -16.80 1.97 15.14
C GLN A 236 -15.89 3.14 15.52
N ALA A 237 -16.14 3.79 16.67
CA ALA A 237 -15.26 4.82 17.23
C ALA A 237 -13.89 4.22 17.58
N TRP A 238 -13.85 3.05 18.24
CA TRP A 238 -12.61 2.32 18.50
C TRP A 238 -11.84 2.03 17.20
N LEU A 239 -12.52 1.46 16.20
CA LEU A 239 -11.94 1.16 14.88
C LEU A 239 -11.36 2.40 14.21
N THR A 240 -11.94 3.58 14.45
CA THR A 240 -11.49 4.84 13.86
C THR A 240 -10.31 5.45 14.63
N PHE A 241 -10.45 5.67 15.94
CA PHE A 241 -9.45 6.36 16.75
C PHE A 241 -8.23 5.48 17.05
N ALA A 242 -8.42 4.22 17.43
CA ALA A 242 -7.30 3.32 17.74
C ALA A 242 -6.43 3.02 16.50
N SER A 243 -7.01 3.15 15.30
CA SER A 243 -6.29 3.00 14.01
C SER A 243 -5.47 4.22 13.61
N HIS A 244 -5.51 5.31 14.38
CA HIS A 244 -4.64 6.45 14.12
C HIS A 244 -3.16 6.07 14.33
N SER A 245 -2.27 6.60 13.50
CA SER A 245 -0.86 6.19 13.46
C SER A 245 -0.18 6.33 14.81
N THR A 246 -0.47 7.39 15.56
CA THR A 246 0.12 7.68 16.87
C THR A 246 -0.25 6.64 17.93
N ILE A 247 -1.48 6.12 17.89
CA ILE A 247 -1.96 5.12 18.86
C ILE A 247 -1.47 3.73 18.46
N ARG A 248 -1.60 3.39 17.17
CA ARG A 248 -1.18 2.10 16.63
C ARG A 248 0.31 1.80 16.84
N THR A 249 1.18 2.80 16.80
CA THR A 249 2.63 2.60 17.00
C THR A 249 3.03 2.31 18.44
N LEU A 250 2.16 2.57 19.43
CA LEU A 250 2.43 2.23 20.83
C LEU A 250 2.41 0.71 21.07
N GLY A 251 1.64 -0.03 20.27
CA GLY A 251 1.53 -1.49 20.37
C GLY A 251 0.86 -2.11 19.16
N TYR A 252 1.62 -2.31 18.08
CA TYR A 252 1.08 -2.77 16.79
C TYR A 252 0.38 -4.14 16.85
N GLU A 253 0.95 -5.11 17.58
CA GLU A 253 0.33 -6.44 17.70
C GLU A 253 -0.98 -6.40 18.48
N PHE A 254 -1.03 -5.64 19.58
CA PHE A 254 -2.25 -5.42 20.36
C PHE A 254 -3.32 -4.72 19.53
N PHE A 255 -2.94 -3.65 18.82
CA PHE A 255 -3.81 -2.95 17.87
C PHE A 255 -4.39 -3.92 16.84
N LYS A 256 -3.56 -4.76 16.20
CA LYS A 256 -4.01 -5.66 15.12
C LYS A 256 -5.07 -6.66 15.62
N VAL A 257 -4.85 -7.24 16.80
CA VAL A 257 -5.79 -8.21 17.42
C VAL A 257 -7.11 -7.53 17.80
N THR A 258 -7.03 -6.41 18.53
CA THR A 258 -8.22 -5.68 18.98
C THR A 258 -9.01 -5.08 17.82
N HIS A 259 -8.34 -4.63 16.76
CA HIS A 259 -8.99 -4.15 15.54
C HIS A 259 -9.83 -5.25 14.89
N PHE A 260 -9.27 -6.46 14.70
CA PHE A 260 -10.03 -7.55 14.09
C PHE A 260 -11.22 -7.99 14.97
N LEU A 261 -11.02 -8.08 16.28
CA LEU A 261 -12.10 -8.37 17.22
C LEU A 261 -13.21 -7.31 17.17
N ALA A 262 -12.83 -6.03 17.15
CA ALA A 262 -13.76 -4.92 17.04
C ALA A 262 -14.54 -4.93 15.72
N VAL A 263 -13.93 -5.33 14.60
CA VAL A 263 -14.64 -5.51 13.31
C VAL A 263 -15.71 -6.59 13.44
N VAL A 264 -15.41 -7.74 14.05
CA VAL A 264 -16.39 -8.82 14.22
C VAL A 264 -17.57 -8.36 15.06
N VAL A 265 -17.31 -7.74 16.20
CA VAL A 265 -18.38 -7.23 17.08
C VAL A 265 -19.19 -6.15 16.36
N PHE A 266 -18.53 -5.18 15.74
CA PHE A 266 -19.17 -4.12 14.96
C PHE A 266 -20.12 -4.70 13.91
N VAL A 267 -19.65 -5.60 13.03
CA VAL A 267 -20.46 -6.16 11.94
C VAL A 267 -21.68 -6.91 12.47
N VAL A 268 -21.52 -7.71 13.53
CA VAL A 268 -22.63 -8.45 14.14
C VAL A 268 -23.65 -7.50 14.76
N THR A 269 -23.21 -6.54 15.57
CA THR A 269 -24.12 -5.57 16.19
C THR A 269 -24.76 -4.63 15.19
N PHE A 270 -24.05 -4.27 14.12
CA PHE A 270 -24.56 -3.41 13.05
C PHE A 270 -25.59 -4.16 12.18
N PHE A 271 -25.38 -5.45 11.93
CA PHE A 271 -26.37 -6.30 11.26
C PHE A 271 -27.68 -6.35 12.05
N TRP A 272 -27.61 -6.54 13.37
CA TRP A 272 -28.81 -6.49 14.23
C TRP A 272 -29.42 -5.10 14.32
N HIS A 273 -28.61 -4.04 14.33
CA HIS A 273 -29.10 -2.68 14.35
C HIS A 273 -29.88 -2.31 13.07
N CYS A 274 -29.39 -2.71 11.90
CA CYS A 274 -30.10 -2.43 10.65
C CYS A 274 -31.39 -3.24 10.49
N ASP A 275 -31.46 -4.44 11.09
CA ASP A 275 -32.50 -5.45 10.84
C ASP A 275 -32.74 -5.64 9.32
N TYR A 276 -33.84 -6.25 8.89
CA TYR A 276 -34.23 -6.34 7.48
C TYR A 276 -34.88 -5.04 6.94
N SER A 277 -34.51 -3.86 7.48
CA SER A 277 -35.04 -2.57 7.03
C SER A 277 -34.80 -2.34 5.53
N LEU A 278 -35.86 -2.23 4.73
CA LEU A 278 -35.79 -2.08 3.27
C LEU A 278 -34.80 -3.08 2.63
N THR A 279 -33.70 -2.60 2.03
CA THR A 279 -32.66 -3.43 1.38
C THR A 279 -31.37 -3.53 2.19
N SER A 280 -31.41 -3.25 3.50
CA SER A 280 -30.21 -3.20 4.35
C SER A 280 -29.32 -4.45 4.23
N TRP A 281 -29.93 -5.64 4.18
CA TRP A 281 -29.22 -6.93 4.07
C TRP A 281 -28.45 -7.11 2.77
N ASP A 282 -28.86 -6.46 1.68
CA ASP A 282 -28.14 -6.51 0.41
C ASP A 282 -26.70 -5.98 0.57
N TYR A 283 -26.49 -4.97 1.41
CA TYR A 283 -25.17 -4.39 1.68
C TYR A 283 -24.28 -5.31 2.52
N PHE A 284 -24.86 -6.08 3.44
CA PHE A 284 -24.13 -7.12 4.20
C PHE A 284 -23.74 -8.28 3.29
N VAL A 285 -24.67 -8.74 2.44
CA VAL A 285 -24.40 -9.78 1.43
C VAL A 285 -23.34 -9.31 0.44
N ALA A 286 -23.43 -8.08 -0.07
CA ALA A 286 -22.41 -7.50 -0.94
C ALA A 286 -21.04 -7.42 -0.25
N THR A 287 -21.00 -7.00 1.03
CA THR A 287 -19.77 -6.97 1.82
C THR A 287 -19.15 -8.36 1.94
N ALA A 288 -19.95 -9.38 2.27
CA ALA A 288 -19.50 -10.77 2.35
C ALA A 288 -19.01 -11.29 0.99
N ALA A 289 -19.74 -11.02 -0.09
CA ALA A 289 -19.41 -11.42 -1.45
C ALA A 289 -18.09 -10.80 -1.94
N VAL A 290 -17.76 -9.58 -1.52
CA VAL A 290 -16.50 -8.91 -1.86
C VAL A 290 -15.35 -9.40 -0.99
N TYR A 291 -15.57 -9.57 0.31
CA TYR A 291 -14.49 -9.84 1.27
C TYR A 291 -14.14 -11.33 1.43
N VAL A 292 -15.14 -12.21 1.53
CA VAL A 292 -14.92 -13.63 1.85
C VAL A 292 -14.13 -14.36 0.76
N PRO A 293 -14.45 -14.22 -0.54
CA PRO A 293 -13.65 -14.86 -1.60
C PRO A 293 -12.20 -14.37 -1.61
N CYS A 294 -11.98 -13.09 -1.35
CA CYS A 294 -10.66 -12.49 -1.26
C CYS A 294 -9.84 -13.11 -0.12
N TYR A 295 -10.45 -13.23 1.06
CA TYR A 295 -9.83 -13.85 2.23
C TYR A 295 -9.52 -15.34 1.99
N LEU A 296 -10.49 -16.11 1.49
CA LEU A 296 -10.34 -17.53 1.18
C LEU A 296 -9.27 -17.76 0.12
N TYR A 297 -9.23 -16.96 -0.95
CA TYR A 297 -8.23 -17.08 -2.00
C TYR A 297 -6.79 -16.98 -1.46
N SER A 298 -6.55 -16.11 -0.49
CA SER A 298 -5.23 -15.98 0.15
C SER A 298 -4.81 -17.28 0.86
N TRP A 299 -5.73 -17.91 1.57
CA TRP A 299 -5.51 -19.19 2.26
C TRP A 299 -5.38 -20.35 1.27
N LEU A 300 -6.26 -20.43 0.28
CA LEU A 300 -6.17 -21.44 -0.78
C LEU A 300 -4.83 -21.35 -1.51
N ARG A 301 -4.37 -20.14 -1.87
CA ARG A 301 -3.06 -19.94 -2.48
C ARG A 301 -1.92 -20.42 -1.58
N THR A 302 -1.99 -20.12 -0.28
CA THR A 302 -0.99 -20.58 0.71
C THR A 302 -0.95 -22.11 0.76
N CYS A 303 -2.11 -22.76 0.92
CA CYS A 303 -2.22 -24.21 1.03
C CYS A 303 -1.84 -24.96 -0.26
N PHE A 304 -2.29 -24.49 -1.42
CA PHE A 304 -2.14 -25.20 -2.69
C PHE A 304 -0.89 -24.83 -3.49
N LYS A 305 -0.41 -23.57 -3.45
CA LYS A 305 0.80 -23.19 -4.21
C LYS A 305 2.09 -23.43 -3.44
N HIS A 306 2.10 -23.07 -2.15
CA HIS A 306 3.30 -23.18 -1.32
C HIS A 306 3.28 -24.47 -0.50
N GLY A 307 2.11 -24.91 -0.04
CA GLY A 307 2.00 -26.07 0.84
C GLY A 307 2.20 -25.67 2.31
N ILE A 308 1.71 -26.52 3.22
CA ILE A 308 1.73 -26.25 4.67
C ILE A 308 2.96 -26.84 5.38
N THR A 309 3.78 -27.62 4.67
CA THR A 309 4.95 -28.33 5.20
C THR A 309 6.28 -27.67 4.83
N GLN A 310 6.24 -26.44 4.32
CA GLN A 310 7.43 -25.71 3.91
C GLN A 310 8.35 -25.44 5.11
N LYS A 311 9.66 -25.52 4.85
CA LYS A 311 10.70 -25.21 5.82
C LYS A 311 11.58 -24.09 5.27
N ALA A 312 11.86 -23.11 6.12
CA ALA A 312 12.81 -22.05 5.85
C ALA A 312 14.16 -22.41 6.47
N GLN A 313 15.24 -22.26 5.71
CA GLN A 313 16.59 -22.32 6.25
C GLN A 313 16.99 -20.95 6.78
N LEU A 314 17.53 -20.90 8.00
CA LEU A 314 17.99 -19.67 8.64
C LEU A 314 19.52 -19.66 8.68
N LEU A 315 20.13 -18.61 8.16
CA LEU A 315 21.57 -18.39 8.23
C LEU A 315 21.84 -16.95 8.69
N VAL A 316 22.84 -16.76 9.54
CA VAL A 316 23.33 -15.42 9.88
C VAL A 316 24.47 -15.07 8.94
N GLU A 317 24.30 -13.98 8.20
CA GLU A 317 25.30 -13.44 7.27
C GLU A 317 26.19 -12.41 7.99
N ASP A 318 27.38 -12.19 7.42
CA ASP A 318 28.32 -11.18 7.90
C ASP A 318 27.64 -9.80 7.93
N GLY A 319 27.71 -9.12 9.08
CA GLY A 319 27.03 -7.84 9.31
C GLY A 319 25.71 -7.92 10.07
N GLY A 320 25.32 -9.10 10.55
CA GLY A 320 24.18 -9.27 11.49
C GLY A 320 22.82 -9.38 10.81
N PHE A 321 22.78 -9.70 9.52
CA PHE A 321 21.54 -10.02 8.82
C PHE A 321 21.21 -11.50 8.97
N THR A 322 19.94 -11.82 9.25
CA THR A 322 19.42 -13.18 9.09
C THR A 322 18.95 -13.35 7.66
N ARG A 323 19.61 -14.21 6.91
CA ARG A 323 19.16 -14.71 5.61
C ARG A 323 18.17 -15.85 5.83
N ILE A 324 16.98 -15.69 5.27
CA ILE A 324 15.94 -16.70 5.25
C ILE A 324 15.78 -17.19 3.82
N THR A 325 15.96 -18.49 3.61
CA THR A 325 15.81 -19.13 2.31
C THR A 325 14.62 -20.08 2.36
N VAL A 326 13.64 -19.87 1.47
CA VAL A 326 12.46 -20.74 1.35
C VAL A 326 12.37 -21.29 -0.08
N PRO A 327 12.48 -22.61 -0.28
CA PRO A 327 12.35 -23.21 -1.59
C PRO A 327 10.91 -23.08 -2.10
N THR A 328 10.75 -22.76 -3.38
CA THR A 328 9.42 -22.62 -3.99
C THR A 328 9.41 -23.02 -5.46
N LYS A 329 8.23 -23.39 -5.96
CA LYS A 329 7.96 -23.60 -7.39
C LYS A 329 7.25 -22.40 -8.02
N THR A 330 6.86 -21.42 -7.22
CA THR A 330 6.12 -20.25 -7.69
C THR A 330 7.08 -19.22 -8.25
N ALA A 331 6.75 -18.61 -9.39
CA ALA A 331 7.51 -17.48 -9.94
C ALA A 331 7.08 -16.15 -9.26
N TRP A 332 8.01 -15.21 -9.16
CA TRP A 332 7.79 -13.86 -8.64
C TRP A 332 8.59 -12.83 -9.45
N GLN A 333 8.34 -11.55 -9.17
CA GLN A 333 8.96 -10.41 -9.84
C GLN A 333 9.74 -9.53 -8.83
N PRO A 334 10.71 -8.72 -9.30
CA PRO A 334 11.39 -7.75 -8.46
C PRO A 334 10.42 -6.87 -7.68
N GLY A 335 10.80 -6.58 -6.43
CA GLY A 335 10.03 -5.73 -5.52
C GLY A 335 8.78 -6.39 -4.93
N GLN A 336 8.52 -7.66 -5.22
CA GLN A 336 7.44 -8.39 -4.53
C GLN A 336 7.85 -8.77 -3.10
N HIS A 337 6.85 -8.90 -2.24
CA HIS A 337 7.03 -9.33 -0.85
C HIS A 337 6.07 -10.48 -0.51
N CYS A 338 6.41 -11.22 0.55
CA CYS A 338 5.60 -12.29 1.11
C CYS A 338 5.35 -12.02 2.60
N PHE A 339 4.25 -12.56 3.13
CA PHE A 339 4.02 -12.64 4.56
C PHE A 339 4.41 -14.03 5.04
N LEU A 340 5.36 -14.09 5.96
CA LEU A 340 5.83 -15.34 6.56
C LEU A 340 5.17 -15.54 7.93
N ARG A 341 4.71 -16.77 8.20
CA ARG A 341 4.26 -17.23 9.52
C ARG A 341 5.17 -18.36 9.98
N PHE A 342 5.85 -18.20 11.10
CA PHE A 342 6.74 -19.23 11.64
C PHE A 342 6.00 -20.05 12.70
N THR A 343 5.70 -21.31 12.40
CA THR A 343 4.86 -22.15 13.28
C THR A 343 5.66 -22.84 14.38
N GLY A 344 7.00 -22.83 14.31
CA GLY A 344 7.89 -23.47 15.28
C GLY A 344 8.15 -22.71 16.58
N PHE A 345 7.71 -21.45 16.73
CA PHE A 345 8.06 -20.59 17.87
C PHE A 345 6.93 -20.37 18.89
N GLY A 346 5.88 -21.21 18.83
CA GLY A 346 4.71 -21.16 19.70
C GLY A 346 3.46 -20.59 19.01
N ILE A 347 2.30 -20.72 19.67
CA ILE A 347 0.98 -20.41 19.09
C ILE A 347 0.85 -18.93 18.68
N THR A 348 1.36 -18.01 19.51
CA THR A 348 1.31 -16.56 19.25
C THR A 348 2.05 -16.16 17.97
N HIS A 349 3.18 -16.82 17.68
CA HIS A 349 3.95 -16.59 16.46
C HIS A 349 3.43 -17.37 15.25
N ALA A 350 2.76 -18.51 15.49
CA ALA A 350 2.09 -19.26 14.43
C ALA A 350 0.91 -18.47 13.81
N ILE A 351 0.26 -17.61 14.60
CA ILE A 351 -0.84 -16.75 14.13
C ILE A 351 -0.37 -15.35 13.68
N SER A 352 0.87 -14.94 14.00
CA SER A 352 1.44 -13.68 13.53
C SER A 352 1.97 -13.80 12.09
N THR A 353 1.79 -12.73 11.32
CA THR A 353 2.31 -12.62 9.94
C THR A 353 3.31 -11.49 9.87
N HIS A 354 4.45 -11.75 9.25
CA HIS A 354 5.52 -10.76 9.11
C HIS A 354 5.81 -10.53 7.62
N PRO A 355 5.66 -9.29 7.11
CA PRO A 355 5.98 -8.97 5.73
C PRO A 355 7.49 -8.91 5.51
N PHE A 356 7.98 -9.62 4.50
CA PHE A 356 9.37 -9.56 4.06
C PHE A 356 9.47 -9.47 2.54
N THR A 357 10.36 -8.60 2.09
CA THR A 357 10.64 -8.35 0.69
C THR A 357 11.52 -9.43 0.11
N ILE A 358 11.13 -9.98 -1.05
CA ILE A 358 11.93 -10.99 -1.73
C ILE A 358 13.15 -10.29 -2.35
N CYS A 359 14.33 -10.74 -1.95
CA CYS A 359 15.64 -10.19 -2.34
C CYS A 359 16.35 -11.02 -3.41
N SER A 360 15.71 -12.08 -3.92
CA SER A 360 16.18 -12.94 -5.02
C SER A 360 15.27 -12.85 -6.25
N LEU A 361 15.71 -13.44 -7.36
CA LEU A 361 14.87 -13.77 -8.52
C LEU A 361 14.68 -15.29 -8.66
N PRO A 362 13.61 -15.76 -9.34
CA PRO A 362 13.43 -17.18 -9.67
C PRO A 362 14.66 -17.75 -10.38
N SER A 363 14.98 -19.04 -10.20
CA SER A 363 16.10 -19.63 -10.95
C SER A 363 15.81 -19.60 -12.45
N THR A 364 16.85 -19.38 -13.25
CA THR A 364 16.79 -19.41 -14.71
C THR A 364 16.87 -20.85 -15.23
N HIS A 365 17.46 -21.77 -14.45
CA HIS A 365 17.66 -23.16 -14.86
C HIS A 365 16.45 -24.02 -14.51
N LYS A 366 15.92 -24.74 -15.50
CA LYS A 366 14.72 -25.59 -15.33
C LYS A 366 14.87 -26.71 -14.29
N ASN A 367 16.10 -27.14 -14.03
CA ASN A 367 16.40 -28.24 -13.10
C ASN A 367 16.72 -27.75 -11.68
N GLU A 368 16.82 -26.44 -11.48
CA GLU A 368 17.07 -25.86 -10.16
C GLU A 368 15.77 -25.38 -9.52
N GLN A 369 15.60 -25.70 -8.24
CA GLN A 369 14.49 -25.18 -7.48
C GLN A 369 14.70 -23.68 -7.24
N SER A 370 13.65 -22.88 -7.45
CA SER A 370 13.71 -21.45 -7.16
C SER A 370 13.65 -21.21 -5.66
N GLU A 371 14.40 -20.23 -5.17
CA GLU A 371 14.47 -19.92 -3.74
C GLU A 371 14.04 -18.47 -3.46
N LEU A 372 13.08 -18.31 -2.55
CA LEU A 372 12.74 -17.01 -1.98
C LEU A 372 13.79 -16.69 -0.91
N VAL A 373 14.60 -15.65 -1.16
CA VAL A 373 15.63 -15.19 -0.22
C VAL A 373 15.18 -13.88 0.41
N PHE A 374 15.21 -13.81 1.74
CA PHE A 374 14.89 -12.61 2.51
C PHE A 374 16.08 -12.26 3.40
N TYR A 375 16.47 -10.98 3.41
CA TYR A 375 17.47 -10.47 4.35
C TYR A 375 16.77 -9.65 5.43
N ILE A 376 16.89 -10.09 6.67
CA ILE A 376 16.20 -9.48 7.81
C ILE A 376 17.24 -8.95 8.77
N ARG A 377 17.14 -7.66 9.07
CA ARG A 377 17.88 -7.06 10.17
C ARG A 377 17.17 -7.40 11.48
N HIS A 378 17.90 -7.91 12.46
CA HIS A 378 17.32 -8.15 13.78
C HIS A 378 16.90 -6.81 14.41
N GLN A 379 15.65 -6.76 14.86
CA GLN A 379 15.06 -5.66 15.63
C GLN A 379 14.60 -6.22 16.97
N ARG A 380 13.83 -5.47 17.77
CA ARG A 380 13.25 -5.99 19.02
C ARG A 380 12.16 -7.05 18.73
N GLY A 381 11.90 -7.93 19.70
CA GLY A 381 10.80 -8.91 19.62
C GLY A 381 11.15 -10.13 18.76
N PHE A 382 10.26 -10.48 17.82
CA PHE A 382 10.36 -11.75 17.08
C PHE A 382 11.61 -11.87 16.20
N THR A 383 12.03 -10.80 15.53
CA THR A 383 13.23 -10.84 14.66
C THR A 383 14.53 -11.00 15.47
N ALA A 384 14.63 -10.44 16.68
CA ALA A 384 15.72 -10.75 17.61
C ALA A 384 15.71 -12.22 18.02
N ARG A 385 14.55 -12.78 18.34
CA ARG A 385 14.43 -14.20 18.70
C ARG A 385 14.84 -15.11 17.55
N LEU A 386 14.43 -14.76 16.32
CA LEU A 386 14.80 -15.49 15.11
C LEU A 386 16.31 -15.42 14.85
N TYR A 387 16.91 -14.25 15.05
CA TYR A 387 18.36 -14.05 14.94
C TYR A 387 19.14 -14.87 15.96
N GLN A 388 18.74 -14.84 17.24
CA GLN A 388 19.38 -15.66 18.28
C GLN A 388 19.26 -17.15 17.97
N HIS A 389 18.09 -17.61 17.53
CA HIS A 389 17.91 -19.01 17.15
C HIS A 389 18.81 -19.43 15.97
N ALA A 390 19.02 -18.53 15.00
CA ALA A 390 19.94 -18.77 13.88
C ALA A 390 21.42 -18.71 14.27
N LEU A 391 21.78 -17.95 15.32
CA LEU A 391 23.12 -17.95 15.91
C LEU A 391 23.39 -19.25 16.67
N ASP A 392 22.42 -19.70 17.47
CA ASP A 392 22.54 -20.93 18.27
C ASP A 392 22.63 -22.17 17.37
N GLN A 393 21.92 -22.17 16.24
CA GLN A 393 21.86 -23.27 15.28
C GLN A 393 21.99 -22.76 13.83
N PRO A 394 23.23 -22.55 13.34
CA PRO A 394 23.45 -22.11 11.96
C PRO A 394 22.90 -23.13 10.94
N GLY A 395 22.10 -22.65 9.97
CA GLY A 395 21.51 -23.50 8.93
C GLY A 395 20.25 -24.27 9.36
N VAL A 396 19.69 -23.97 10.55
CA VAL A 396 18.49 -24.64 11.04
C VAL A 396 17.30 -24.45 10.09
N SER A 397 16.53 -25.52 9.91
CA SER A 397 15.30 -25.52 9.12
C SER A 397 14.08 -25.37 10.02
N VAL A 398 13.37 -24.25 9.91
CA VAL A 398 12.16 -23.94 10.70
C VAL A 398 10.88 -24.05 9.85
N PRO A 399 9.79 -24.62 10.37
CA PRO A 399 8.50 -24.64 9.69
C PRO A 399 7.97 -23.22 9.41
N VAL A 400 7.57 -22.97 8.17
CA VAL A 400 7.08 -21.66 7.73
C VAL A 400 5.85 -21.81 6.81
N LEU A 401 4.88 -20.91 6.93
CA LEU A 401 3.83 -20.71 5.94
C LEU A 401 4.11 -19.44 5.15
N VAL A 402 4.03 -19.53 3.83
CA VAL A 402 4.28 -18.43 2.90
C VAL A 402 2.95 -17.94 2.31
N ASP A 403 2.61 -16.69 2.55
CA ASP A 403 1.48 -16.01 1.90
C ASP A 403 2.00 -14.92 0.97
N GLY A 404 1.94 -15.16 -0.33
CA GLY A 404 2.49 -14.27 -1.35
C GLY A 404 2.67 -14.97 -2.70
N PRO A 405 3.32 -14.31 -3.67
CA PRO A 405 3.86 -12.94 -3.59
C PRO A 405 2.76 -11.85 -3.69
N TYR A 406 3.09 -10.65 -3.22
CA TYR A 406 2.27 -9.44 -3.30
C TYR A 406 3.11 -8.25 -3.79
N GLY A 407 2.43 -7.23 -4.31
CA GLY A 407 3.08 -6.01 -4.80
C GLY A 407 3.94 -6.28 -6.03
N GLY A 408 5.11 -5.63 -6.08
CA GLY A 408 6.05 -5.73 -7.19
C GLY A 408 6.05 -4.53 -8.12
N ILE A 409 7.12 -4.42 -8.89
CA ILE A 409 7.21 -3.41 -9.94
C ILE A 409 6.46 -3.84 -11.21
N ARG A 410 6.06 -2.87 -12.02
CA ARG A 410 5.63 -3.16 -13.39
C ARG A 410 6.85 -3.48 -14.24
N LEU A 411 7.09 -4.77 -14.49
CA LEU A 411 8.29 -5.25 -15.18
C LEU A 411 8.47 -4.63 -16.58
N GLN A 412 7.38 -4.31 -17.28
CA GLN A 412 7.47 -3.59 -18.56
C GLN A 412 8.10 -2.18 -18.42
N ARG A 413 7.90 -1.49 -17.29
CA ARG A 413 8.54 -0.18 -17.02
C ARG A 413 10.02 -0.30 -16.71
N TYR A 414 10.46 -1.49 -16.30
CA TYR A 414 11.87 -1.81 -16.14
C TYR A 414 12.51 -2.09 -17.50
N TYR A 415 11.95 -3.04 -18.28
CA TYR A 415 12.54 -3.46 -19.55
C TYR A 415 12.56 -2.38 -20.63
N ASP A 416 11.50 -1.58 -20.73
CA ASP A 416 11.36 -0.59 -21.81
C ASP A 416 11.90 0.79 -21.42
N SER A 417 12.61 0.90 -20.30
CA SER A 417 13.31 2.11 -19.89
C SER A 417 14.76 2.03 -20.35
N ASP A 418 15.27 3.11 -20.92
CA ASP A 418 16.66 3.17 -21.37
C ASP A 418 17.61 3.24 -20.15
N HIS A 419 17.24 4.00 -19.11
CA HIS A 419 18.02 4.14 -17.89
C HIS A 419 17.20 3.79 -16.65
N ILE A 420 17.87 3.19 -15.66
CA ILE A 420 17.24 2.79 -14.40
C ILE A 420 18.00 3.40 -13.24
N LEU A 421 17.26 4.10 -12.37
CA LEU A 421 17.77 4.65 -11.13
C LEU A 421 17.07 3.98 -9.95
N VAL A 422 17.80 3.17 -9.19
CA VAL A 422 17.32 2.49 -7.98
C VAL A 422 17.88 3.19 -6.75
N ILE A 423 17.02 3.66 -5.86
CA ILE A 423 17.38 4.38 -4.64
C ILE A 423 16.85 3.60 -3.43
N ALA A 424 17.75 3.15 -2.57
CA ALA A 424 17.41 2.48 -1.32
C ALA A 424 17.92 3.21 -0.08
N GLY A 425 17.15 3.09 1.01
CA GLY A 425 17.52 3.58 2.32
C GLY A 425 17.34 2.53 3.41
N GLY A 426 18.34 2.39 4.29
CA GLY A 426 18.27 1.50 5.45
C GLY A 426 18.08 0.03 5.07
N SER A 427 17.03 -0.62 5.62
CA SER A 427 16.67 -2.01 5.31
C SER A 427 16.25 -2.25 3.86
N GLY A 428 15.99 -1.18 3.09
CA GLY A 428 15.69 -1.25 1.66
C GLY A 428 16.85 -1.74 0.78
N ALA A 429 18.05 -1.94 1.34
CA ALA A 429 19.22 -2.42 0.61
C ALA A 429 18.96 -3.77 -0.10
N GLY A 430 18.32 -4.73 0.58
CA GLY A 430 17.97 -6.02 -0.01
C GLY A 430 16.96 -5.93 -1.17
N TRP A 431 16.09 -4.92 -1.15
CA TRP A 431 15.12 -4.69 -2.23
C TRP A 431 15.78 -4.33 -3.57
N CYS A 432 17.01 -3.77 -3.56
CA CYS A 432 17.75 -3.47 -4.78
C CYS A 432 18.33 -4.69 -5.48
N LEU A 433 18.62 -5.77 -4.74
CA LEU A 433 19.35 -6.93 -5.27
C LEU A 433 18.65 -7.58 -6.49
N PRO A 434 17.32 -7.80 -6.48
CA PRO A 434 16.61 -8.30 -7.66
C PRO A 434 16.71 -7.39 -8.89
N PHE A 435 16.91 -6.07 -8.73
CA PHE A 435 17.07 -5.15 -9.85
C PHE A 435 18.47 -5.32 -10.48
N VAL A 436 19.50 -5.40 -9.64
CA VAL A 436 20.88 -5.66 -10.10
C VAL A 436 20.96 -7.02 -10.79
N GLU A 437 20.42 -8.07 -10.15
CA GLU A 437 20.40 -9.41 -10.71
C GLU A 437 19.62 -9.47 -12.04
N LEU A 438 18.49 -8.76 -12.14
CA LEU A 438 17.71 -8.70 -13.37
C LEU A 438 18.44 -7.98 -14.52
N PHE A 439 19.19 -6.91 -14.22
CA PHE A 439 20.01 -6.20 -15.19
C PHE A 439 21.13 -7.10 -15.73
N VAL A 440 21.84 -7.76 -14.81
CA VAL A 440 22.91 -8.72 -15.10
C VAL A 440 22.41 -9.84 -16.01
N ARG A 441 21.34 -10.54 -15.61
CA ARG A 441 20.79 -11.68 -16.37
C ARG A 441 20.40 -11.32 -17.80
N GLN A 442 19.93 -10.10 -18.05
CA GLN A 442 19.55 -9.66 -19.40
C GLN A 442 20.74 -9.45 -20.32
N ARG A 443 21.88 -9.06 -19.77
CA ARG A 443 23.08 -8.74 -20.53
C ARG A 443 24.03 -9.93 -20.66
N SER A 444 23.90 -10.93 -19.79
CA SER A 444 24.65 -12.19 -19.88
C SER A 444 24.04 -13.22 -20.83
N MET A 445 22.82 -13.02 -21.33
CA MET A 445 22.22 -13.92 -22.33
C MET A 445 22.88 -13.69 -23.69
N PRO A 446 23.48 -14.72 -24.32
CA PRO A 446 23.97 -14.59 -25.69
C PRO A 446 22.78 -14.30 -26.62
N THR A 447 22.96 -13.36 -27.54
CA THR A 447 22.15 -13.30 -28.76
C THR A 447 22.45 -14.55 -29.58
N ASP A 448 21.73 -15.64 -29.32
CA ASP A 448 21.76 -16.81 -30.19
C ASP A 448 21.07 -16.46 -31.51
N GLU A 449 21.84 -15.92 -32.45
CA GLU A 449 21.59 -16.11 -33.88
C GLU A 449 21.83 -17.59 -34.20
N GLU A 450 20.78 -18.41 -34.06
CA GLU A 450 20.51 -19.68 -34.74
C GLU A 450 19.76 -20.67 -33.83
N GLY A 451 18.63 -21.19 -34.31
CA GLY A 451 17.97 -22.35 -33.70
C GLY A 451 16.53 -22.09 -33.26
N GLY A 452 15.61 -22.04 -34.22
CA GLY A 452 14.18 -22.19 -33.91
C GLY A 452 13.92 -23.57 -33.28
N ARG A 453 13.45 -23.61 -32.03
CA ARG A 453 12.68 -24.75 -31.50
C ARG A 453 11.77 -24.31 -30.35
N GLN A 454 10.50 -24.69 -30.51
CA GLN A 454 9.33 -24.29 -29.74
C GLN A 454 9.48 -24.52 -28.23
N PHE A 455 9.23 -23.46 -27.46
CA PHE A 455 8.71 -23.58 -26.10
C PHE A 455 7.18 -23.48 -26.18
N HIS A 456 6.50 -24.60 -25.98
CA HIS A 456 5.08 -24.62 -25.67
C HIS A 456 4.91 -24.29 -24.19
N THR A 457 4.58 -23.03 -23.88
CA THR A 457 3.81 -22.69 -22.68
C THR A 457 2.38 -22.44 -23.14
N ASN A 458 1.42 -23.19 -22.60
CA ASN A 458 0.00 -23.03 -22.84
C ASN A 458 -0.50 -21.69 -22.27
N GLU A 459 -0.28 -20.61 -23.02
CA GLU A 459 -1.10 -19.40 -22.97
C GLU A 459 -1.32 -18.94 -24.42
N LYS A 460 -2.57 -19.02 -24.87
CA LYS A 460 -3.00 -18.52 -26.19
C LYS A 460 -2.99 -16.99 -26.18
N GLU A 461 -1.83 -16.39 -26.45
CA GLU A 461 -1.75 -15.08 -27.10
C GLU A 461 -0.53 -15.08 -28.02
N GLY A 462 -0.76 -15.39 -29.30
CA GLY A 462 0.27 -15.28 -30.33
C GLY A 462 0.53 -13.82 -30.64
N HIS A 463 1.68 -13.27 -30.25
CA HIS A 463 2.25 -12.02 -30.79
C HIS A 463 3.78 -12.13 -30.79
N SER A 464 4.38 -11.78 -31.93
CA SER A 464 5.78 -11.93 -32.32
C SER A 464 6.80 -11.46 -31.28
N ARG A 465 7.79 -12.31 -30.96
CA ARG A 465 9.02 -11.99 -30.22
C ARG A 465 9.88 -11.02 -31.04
N ALA A 466 9.61 -9.72 -30.96
CA ALA A 466 10.58 -8.70 -31.39
C ALA A 466 11.66 -8.51 -30.32
N ASN A 467 12.92 -8.44 -30.74
CA ASN A 467 14.12 -8.11 -29.95
C ASN A 467 13.82 -7.16 -28.77
N ARG A 468 13.93 -7.65 -27.53
CA ARG A 468 13.79 -6.82 -26.33
C ARG A 468 15.18 -6.28 -25.95
N SER A 469 15.52 -5.08 -26.39
CA SER A 469 16.65 -4.33 -25.83
C SER A 469 16.29 -3.94 -24.39
N GLY A 470 16.94 -4.57 -23.40
CA GLY A 470 16.82 -4.17 -21.99
C GLY A 470 17.45 -2.79 -21.72
N PRO A 471 17.45 -2.33 -20.46
CA PRO A 471 18.02 -1.04 -20.08
C PRO A 471 19.50 -0.91 -20.47
N LEU A 472 19.88 0.30 -20.89
CA LEU A 472 21.23 0.69 -21.29
C LEU A 472 22.16 0.83 -20.09
N SER A 473 21.68 1.44 -19.00
CA SER A 473 22.43 1.55 -17.75
C SER A 473 21.57 1.39 -16.50
N LEU A 474 22.23 1.01 -15.40
CA LEU A 474 21.66 0.88 -14.07
C LEU A 474 22.51 1.66 -13.07
N GLN A 475 21.88 2.61 -12.38
CA GLN A 475 22.48 3.30 -11.24
C GLN A 475 21.76 2.89 -9.96
N VAL A 476 22.52 2.41 -8.99
CA VAL A 476 22.02 2.03 -7.66
C VAL A 476 22.60 2.98 -6.62
N ILE A 477 21.74 3.55 -5.80
CA ILE A 477 22.09 4.46 -4.72
C ILE A 477 21.61 3.85 -3.42
N LEU A 478 22.54 3.51 -2.53
CA LEU A 478 22.22 3.09 -1.18
C LEU A 478 22.60 4.19 -0.20
N ALA A 479 21.64 4.67 0.60
CA ALA A 479 21.92 5.52 1.75
C ALA A 479 21.75 4.71 3.05
N THR A 480 22.83 4.56 3.80
CA THR A 480 22.83 3.80 5.07
C THR A 480 23.43 4.60 6.21
N ARG A 481 22.98 4.31 7.43
CA ARG A 481 23.58 4.80 8.68
C ARG A 481 24.50 3.78 9.34
N ASP A 482 24.59 2.60 8.77
CA ASP A 482 25.22 1.44 9.36
C ASP A 482 26.33 0.90 8.45
N THR A 483 27.53 0.79 9.03
CA THR A 483 28.73 0.27 8.38
C THR A 483 28.61 -1.21 8.05
N ASN A 484 27.89 -1.99 8.86
CA ASN A 484 27.68 -3.41 8.61
C ASN A 484 26.78 -3.62 7.39
N SER A 485 25.69 -2.83 7.30
CA SER A 485 24.81 -2.81 6.12
C SER A 485 25.54 -2.37 4.84
N ARG A 486 26.52 -1.45 4.95
CA ARG A 486 27.41 -1.10 3.82
C ARG A 486 28.24 -2.32 3.38
N ALA A 487 28.99 -2.91 4.31
CA ALA A 487 29.93 -3.98 3.98
C ALA A 487 29.21 -5.20 3.38
N TRP A 488 28.10 -5.59 4.00
CA TRP A 488 27.22 -6.64 3.49
C TRP A 488 26.72 -6.32 2.07
N PHE A 489 26.19 -5.11 1.84
CA PHE A 489 25.62 -4.74 0.54
C PHE A 489 26.66 -4.75 -0.58
N LEU A 490 27.82 -4.11 -0.35
CA LEU A 490 28.90 -4.06 -1.34
C LEU A 490 29.38 -5.47 -1.69
N ARG A 491 29.59 -6.32 -0.68
CA ARG A 491 29.94 -7.73 -0.90
C ARG A 491 28.89 -8.46 -1.73
N THR A 492 27.61 -8.38 -1.36
CA THR A 492 26.54 -9.07 -2.09
C THR A 492 26.40 -8.56 -3.53
N VAL A 493 26.54 -7.26 -3.76
CA VAL A 493 26.51 -6.68 -5.12
C VAL A 493 27.73 -7.14 -5.91
N SER A 494 28.93 -7.10 -5.33
CA SER A 494 30.16 -7.63 -5.92
C SER A 494 30.05 -9.11 -6.28
N GLU A 495 29.43 -9.94 -5.43
CA GLU A 495 29.15 -11.36 -5.69
C GLU A 495 28.13 -11.58 -6.81
N LEU A 496 27.16 -10.68 -6.98
CA LEU A 496 26.22 -10.72 -8.11
C LEU A 496 26.91 -10.29 -9.41
N LEU A 497 27.79 -9.30 -9.35
CA LEU A 497 28.55 -8.80 -10.50
C LEU A 497 29.64 -9.78 -10.93
N SER A 498 30.28 -10.50 -10.00
CA SER A 498 31.33 -11.48 -10.32
C SER A 498 30.80 -12.70 -11.08
N LYS A 499 29.50 -12.98 -10.98
CA LYS A 499 28.81 -13.97 -11.81
C LYS A 499 28.70 -13.54 -13.29
N CYS A 500 29.12 -12.32 -13.64
CA CYS A 500 29.16 -11.82 -15.01
C CYS A 500 30.56 -11.97 -15.61
N SER A 501 30.66 -12.58 -16.79
CA SER A 501 31.94 -12.79 -17.47
C SER A 501 32.35 -11.69 -18.47
N SER A 502 31.61 -10.58 -18.61
CA SER A 502 31.89 -9.55 -19.63
C SER A 502 32.32 -8.19 -19.06
N PRO A 503 33.49 -7.64 -19.49
CA PRO A 503 33.99 -6.35 -19.02
C PRO A 503 33.12 -5.15 -19.44
N ASP A 504 32.46 -5.21 -20.60
CA ASP A 504 31.53 -4.16 -21.09
C ASP A 504 30.28 -3.97 -20.21
N LEU A 505 29.96 -4.95 -19.37
CA LEU A 505 28.80 -4.86 -18.47
C LEU A 505 29.10 -4.04 -17.22
N SER A 506 30.37 -4.05 -16.77
CA SER A 506 30.82 -3.33 -15.57
C SER A 506 30.75 -1.81 -15.71
N SER A 507 30.87 -1.28 -16.93
CA SER A 507 30.78 0.15 -17.22
C SER A 507 29.35 0.70 -17.20
N ASN A 508 28.34 -0.18 -17.33
CA ASN A 508 26.93 0.21 -17.42
C ASN A 508 26.18 0.10 -16.08
N ILE A 509 26.84 -0.40 -15.03
CA ILE A 509 26.28 -0.52 -13.68
C ILE A 509 27.12 0.34 -12.74
N HIS A 510 26.46 1.29 -12.08
CA HIS A 510 27.11 2.15 -11.08
C HIS A 510 26.44 1.98 -9.73
N ALA A 511 27.18 1.47 -8.74
CA ALA A 511 26.74 1.40 -7.36
C ALA A 511 27.36 2.55 -6.57
N LYS A 512 26.52 3.40 -5.96
CA LYS A 512 26.95 4.52 -5.11
C LYS A 512 26.43 4.33 -3.70
N VAL A 513 27.32 4.29 -2.72
CA VAL A 513 26.96 4.17 -1.30
C VAL A 513 27.20 5.48 -0.58
N TYR A 514 26.13 6.00 0.04
CA TYR A 514 26.16 7.21 0.86
C TYR A 514 26.08 6.83 2.34
N LEU A 515 27.15 7.11 3.07
CA LEU A 515 27.21 6.94 4.52
C LEU A 515 26.66 8.19 5.21
N THR A 516 25.68 7.99 6.09
CA THR A 516 24.97 9.06 6.80
C THR A 516 25.02 8.85 8.32
N GLY A 517 24.97 9.92 9.12
CA GLY A 517 24.94 9.79 10.59
C GLY A 517 26.15 9.05 11.16
N GLU A 518 25.91 8.09 12.07
CA GLU A 518 26.96 7.35 12.78
C GLU A 518 27.99 6.66 11.85
N ALA A 519 27.56 6.13 10.70
CA ALA A 519 28.49 5.53 9.74
C ALA A 519 29.42 6.57 9.08
N ALA A 520 28.97 7.81 8.90
CA ALA A 520 29.81 8.90 8.41
C ALA A 520 30.88 9.26 9.45
N GLU A 521 30.49 9.34 10.72
CA GLU A 521 31.38 9.69 11.83
C GLU A 521 32.49 8.65 12.06
N LYS A 522 32.18 7.35 11.89
CA LYS A 522 33.16 6.27 12.01
C LYS A 522 34.23 6.29 10.91
N VAL A 523 33.91 6.77 9.70
CA VAL A 523 34.87 6.88 8.59
C VAL A 523 35.81 8.08 8.77
N TYR A 524 35.34 9.15 9.41
CA TYR A 524 36.15 10.34 9.70
C TYR A 524 37.07 10.20 10.92
N SER A 525 37.11 9.04 11.59
CA SER A 525 38.07 8.75 12.65
C SER A 525 39.23 7.92 12.09
N PRO A 526 40.43 8.49 11.85
CA PRO A 526 41.60 7.70 11.46
C PRO A 526 42.19 6.96 12.67
N HIS A 527 42.56 5.68 12.49
CA HIS A 527 43.25 4.74 13.40
C HIS A 527 43.92 5.33 14.67
N GLY A 528 43.89 4.76 15.89
CA GLY A 528 43.47 3.47 16.44
C GLY A 528 44.34 3.16 17.68
N ALA A 529 43.77 2.69 18.79
CA ALA A 529 44.50 1.98 19.86
C ALA A 529 43.52 1.42 20.91
N SER A 530 43.77 0.18 21.31
CA SER A 530 43.18 -0.54 22.43
C SER A 530 43.60 0.00 23.81
N ASN A 531 42.64 -0.04 24.76
CA ASN A 531 42.75 -0.22 26.23
C ASN A 531 43.10 0.99 27.13
N PRO A 532 42.86 0.94 28.48
CA PRO A 532 41.63 1.40 29.15
C PRO A 532 41.90 2.42 30.29
N GLN A 533 40.84 2.84 31.01
CA GLN A 533 40.81 3.59 32.29
C GLN A 533 40.86 5.13 32.29
N ASP A 534 39.86 5.67 33.01
CA ASP A 534 39.89 6.80 33.94
C ASP A 534 40.28 8.22 33.50
N SER A 535 39.21 9.03 33.34
CA SER A 535 38.93 10.24 34.13
C SER A 535 39.71 11.56 33.91
N PHE A 536 38.93 12.64 34.04
CA PHE A 536 39.26 14.05 34.34
C PHE A 536 39.60 15.06 33.21
N LYS A 537 38.57 15.89 32.95
CA LYS A 537 38.48 17.38 32.99
C LYS A 537 39.29 18.30 32.05
N GLN A 538 38.50 19.29 31.57
CA GLN A 538 38.83 20.70 31.22
C GLN A 538 39.64 20.93 29.94
N SER A 539 39.47 21.99 29.15
CA SER A 539 38.46 23.03 28.96
C SER A 539 38.87 23.80 27.69
N ALA A 540 37.90 24.35 26.96
CA ALA A 540 37.95 25.55 26.11
C ALA A 540 39.03 25.70 25.01
N SER A 541 38.59 25.85 23.74
CA SER A 541 38.38 27.18 23.11
C SER A 541 38.41 27.16 21.56
N THR A 542 37.36 27.77 20.99
CA THR A 542 37.25 28.63 19.78
C THR A 542 37.71 28.25 18.35
N SER A 543 36.72 28.44 17.47
CA SER A 543 36.70 29.08 16.14
C SER A 543 37.26 28.35 14.91
N ASP A 544 36.31 27.81 14.14
CA ASP A 544 35.93 28.24 12.78
C ASP A 544 37.04 28.40 11.72
N LYS A 545 36.97 27.55 10.68
CA LYS A 545 37.22 27.93 9.28
C LYS A 545 36.77 26.84 8.31
N THR A 546 35.87 27.24 7.43
CA THR A 546 35.36 26.55 6.26
C THR A 546 36.47 26.36 5.22
N VAL A 547 36.72 25.12 4.75
CA VAL A 547 37.62 24.81 3.62
C VAL A 547 36.98 23.65 2.82
N PRO A 548 36.97 23.68 1.46
CA PRO A 548 36.24 22.73 0.62
C PRO A 548 36.98 21.38 0.48
N PRO A 549 36.29 20.26 0.17
CA PRO A 549 36.98 19.00 -0.02
C PRO A 549 37.65 18.97 -1.40
N ARG A 550 38.98 18.84 -1.40
CA ARG A 550 39.80 18.57 -2.58
C ARG A 550 39.79 17.07 -2.88
N ASN A 551 39.49 16.75 -4.14
CA ASN A 551 39.68 15.44 -4.76
C ASN A 551 41.13 14.95 -4.60
N GLY A 552 41.28 13.69 -4.19
CA GLY A 552 42.50 12.91 -4.33
C GLY A 552 42.17 11.58 -4.99
N SER A 553 42.50 11.47 -6.28
CA SER A 553 42.37 10.24 -7.07
C SER A 553 43.47 9.24 -6.70
N SER A 554 43.09 7.99 -6.44
CA SER A 554 43.95 6.83 -6.70
C SER A 554 43.22 5.94 -7.71
N ASN A 555 43.85 5.78 -8.87
CA ASN A 555 43.36 5.00 -10.01
C ASN A 555 43.24 3.52 -9.67
N THR A 556 42.01 3.09 -9.39
CA THR A 556 41.53 1.72 -9.60
C THR A 556 40.05 1.84 -9.95
N THR A 557 39.70 1.59 -11.22
CA THR A 557 38.34 1.53 -11.74
C THR A 557 37.57 0.46 -10.96
N THR A 558 36.90 0.87 -9.89
CA THR A 558 35.97 0.05 -9.13
C THR A 558 34.56 0.54 -9.43
N PRO A 559 33.59 -0.34 -9.71
CA PRO A 559 32.19 0.05 -10.00
C PRO A 559 31.40 0.57 -8.78
N GLU A 560 32.10 0.79 -7.67
CA GLU A 560 31.54 1.12 -6.35
C GLU A 560 32.15 2.45 -5.85
N GLU A 561 31.36 3.53 -5.86
CA GLU A 561 31.79 4.84 -5.35
C GLU A 561 31.17 5.09 -3.96
N GLU A 562 31.99 5.52 -3.00
CA GLU A 562 31.55 5.83 -1.65
C GLU A 562 31.57 7.34 -1.38
N PHE A 563 30.49 7.81 -0.75
CA PHE A 563 30.30 9.21 -0.41
C PHE A 563 29.92 9.35 1.05
N VAL A 564 30.39 10.43 1.69
CA VAL A 564 30.00 10.76 3.05
C VAL A 564 29.00 11.92 3.04
N GLY A 565 27.90 11.76 3.77
CA GLY A 565 26.82 12.74 3.85
C GLY A 565 25.52 12.25 3.21
N ARG A 566 24.44 13.04 3.42
CA ARG A 566 23.12 12.71 2.85
C ARG A 566 23.12 12.98 1.34
N PRO A 567 22.66 12.03 0.50
CA PRO A 567 22.58 12.25 -0.94
C PRO A 567 21.60 13.38 -1.25
N GLN A 568 21.99 14.27 -2.16
CA GLN A 568 21.10 15.31 -2.69
C GLN A 568 20.18 14.70 -3.75
N LEU A 569 19.24 13.84 -3.30
CA LEU A 569 18.36 13.05 -4.18
C LEU A 569 17.66 13.87 -5.27
N PRO A 570 17.16 15.10 -5.01
CA PRO A 570 16.54 15.90 -6.06
C PRO A 570 17.50 16.30 -7.18
N LEU A 571 18.78 16.55 -6.85
CA LEU A 571 19.80 16.89 -7.83
C LEU A 571 20.23 15.66 -8.64
N ILE A 572 20.42 14.53 -7.99
CA ILE A 572 20.72 13.26 -8.66
C ILE A 572 19.62 12.89 -9.67
N VAL A 573 18.35 12.97 -9.26
CA VAL A 573 17.22 12.72 -10.18
C VAL A 573 17.22 13.72 -11.33
N HIS A 574 17.53 14.98 -11.07
CA HIS A 574 17.60 16.01 -12.10
C HIS A 574 18.75 15.79 -13.10
N GLU A 575 19.94 15.42 -12.62
CA GLU A 575 21.10 15.11 -13.44
C GLU A 575 20.84 13.91 -14.36
N GLU A 576 20.30 12.81 -13.83
CA GLU A 576 19.92 11.65 -14.63
C GLU A 576 18.79 12.00 -15.62
N ALA A 577 17.81 12.80 -15.20
CA ALA A 577 16.75 13.29 -16.07
C ALA A 577 17.27 14.18 -17.21
N ALA A 578 18.28 15.01 -16.95
CA ALA A 578 18.91 15.88 -17.94
C ALA A 578 19.68 15.05 -18.99
N LYS A 579 20.47 14.06 -18.54
CA LYS A 579 21.19 13.13 -19.43
C LYS A 579 20.24 12.41 -20.39
N VAL A 580 19.13 11.85 -19.88
CA VAL A 580 18.16 11.17 -20.74
C VAL A 580 17.38 12.15 -21.63
N ALA A 581 17.20 13.41 -21.21
CA ALA A 581 16.54 14.42 -22.03
C ALA A 581 17.38 14.81 -23.25
N GLU A 582 18.70 14.94 -23.09
CA GLU A 582 19.64 15.21 -24.17
C GLU A 582 19.64 14.08 -25.20
N ALA A 583 19.66 12.84 -24.73
CA ALA A 583 19.63 11.65 -25.56
C ALA A 583 18.23 11.24 -26.07
N LYS A 584 17.16 11.98 -25.71
CA LYS A 584 15.76 11.65 -26.01
C LYS A 584 15.34 10.25 -25.54
N GLN A 585 15.91 9.83 -24.42
CA GLN A 585 15.72 8.54 -23.77
C GLN A 585 14.72 8.64 -22.61
N SER A 586 14.47 7.50 -21.96
CA SER A 586 13.55 7.33 -20.85
C SER A 586 14.27 6.91 -19.57
N LEU A 587 13.72 7.34 -18.43
CA LEU A 587 14.24 7.04 -17.10
C LEU A 587 13.16 6.43 -16.22
N SER A 588 13.46 5.31 -15.57
CA SER A 588 12.62 4.69 -14.55
C SER A 588 13.31 4.79 -13.21
N VAL A 589 12.67 5.51 -12.28
CA VAL A 589 13.14 5.71 -10.92
C VAL A 589 12.39 4.78 -9.96
N PHE A 590 13.13 3.98 -9.20
CA PHE A 590 12.63 3.03 -8.22
C PHE A 590 13.17 3.46 -6.85
N VAL A 591 12.29 3.74 -5.88
CA VAL A 591 12.71 4.17 -4.55
C VAL A 591 12.08 3.33 -3.43
N CYS A 592 12.91 2.92 -2.47
CA CYS A 592 12.49 2.21 -1.27
C CYS A 592 13.28 2.70 -0.05
N GLY A 593 12.64 3.31 0.94
CA GLY A 593 13.34 3.79 2.13
C GLY A 593 12.45 4.62 3.06
N PRO A 594 13.04 5.43 3.96
CA PRO A 594 12.29 6.30 4.86
C PRO A 594 11.33 7.25 4.12
N GLU A 595 10.23 7.64 4.75
CA GLU A 595 9.23 8.49 4.08
C GLU A 595 9.84 9.77 3.50
N THR A 596 10.74 10.44 4.22
CA THR A 596 11.37 11.68 3.76
C THR A 596 12.15 11.46 2.46
N MET A 597 12.90 10.35 2.35
CA MET A 597 13.62 9.98 1.13
C MET A 597 12.64 9.75 -0.03
N GLN A 598 11.56 9.02 0.20
CA GLN A 598 10.53 8.81 -0.82
C GLN A 598 9.84 10.12 -1.22
N ASN A 599 9.70 11.09 -0.31
CA ASN A 599 9.14 12.41 -0.60
C ASN A 599 10.08 13.27 -1.45
N ASP A 600 11.38 13.23 -1.18
CA ASP A 600 12.36 13.97 -1.97
C ASP A 600 12.39 13.43 -3.40
N VAL A 601 12.46 12.12 -3.57
CA VAL A 601 12.47 11.47 -4.90
C VAL A 601 11.14 11.69 -5.64
N ARG A 602 9.99 11.51 -4.99
CA ARG A 602 8.70 11.69 -5.68
C ARG A 602 8.51 13.11 -6.19
N ASN A 603 8.93 14.11 -5.41
CA ASN A 603 8.77 15.51 -5.79
C ASN A 603 9.77 15.93 -6.86
N ALA A 604 10.99 15.36 -6.83
CA ALA A 604 11.95 15.54 -7.91
C ALA A 604 11.41 14.96 -9.23
N VAL A 605 10.92 13.72 -9.24
CA VAL A 605 10.34 13.10 -10.44
C VAL A 605 9.07 13.83 -10.90
N ALA A 606 8.25 14.35 -9.98
CA ALA A 606 7.11 15.20 -10.33
C ALA A 606 7.57 16.48 -11.05
N LYS A 607 8.60 17.17 -10.53
CA LYS A 607 9.19 18.36 -11.17
C LYS A 607 9.67 18.06 -12.59
N GLU A 608 10.30 16.90 -12.81
CA GLU A 608 10.75 16.53 -14.14
C GLU A 608 9.60 16.19 -15.10
N ASN A 609 8.50 15.59 -14.61
CA ASN A 609 7.29 15.44 -15.42
C ASN A 609 6.66 16.80 -15.76
N LEU A 610 6.75 17.80 -14.88
CA LEU A 610 6.36 19.18 -15.20
C LEU A 610 7.28 19.81 -16.25
N ASN A 611 8.58 19.50 -16.24
CA ASN A 611 9.50 19.96 -17.29
C ASN A 611 9.17 19.34 -18.66
N ILE A 612 8.74 18.07 -18.70
CA ILE A 612 8.23 17.42 -19.92
C ILE A 612 6.99 18.15 -20.45
N LEU A 613 6.05 18.54 -19.56
CA LEU A 613 4.90 19.36 -19.95
C LEU A 613 5.30 20.70 -20.57
N LYS A 614 6.35 21.33 -20.03
CA LYS A 614 6.92 22.60 -20.49
C LYS A 614 7.80 22.50 -21.75
N GLY A 615 8.06 21.29 -22.26
CA GLY A 615 8.78 21.08 -23.52
C GLY A 615 10.14 20.37 -23.42
N SER A 616 10.48 19.75 -22.28
CA SER A 616 11.65 18.86 -22.21
C SER A 616 11.56 17.72 -23.22
N LYS A 617 12.72 17.33 -23.78
CA LYS A 617 12.85 16.30 -24.82
C LYS A 617 12.93 14.86 -24.27
N ALA A 618 12.93 14.68 -22.95
CA ALA A 618 12.90 13.34 -22.34
C ALA A 618 11.63 12.57 -22.79
N ARG A 619 11.80 11.29 -23.18
CA ARG A 619 10.69 10.44 -23.66
C ARG A 619 9.69 10.14 -22.54
N GLY A 620 10.16 10.13 -21.29
CA GLY A 620 9.31 9.99 -20.11
C GLY A 620 10.10 9.59 -18.88
N ILE A 621 9.65 10.08 -17.72
CA ILE A 621 10.26 9.75 -16.43
C ILE A 621 9.20 9.08 -15.56
N TYR A 622 9.46 7.83 -15.17
CA TYR A 622 8.58 6.99 -14.37
C TYR A 622 9.06 6.91 -12.91
N LEU A 623 8.12 6.79 -11.98
CA LEU A 623 8.40 6.56 -10.57
C LEU A 623 7.65 5.33 -10.07
N HIS A 624 8.37 4.43 -9.41
CA HIS A 624 7.81 3.45 -8.49
C HIS A 624 8.35 3.73 -7.09
N SER A 625 7.46 3.87 -6.12
CA SER A 625 7.83 4.14 -4.73
C SER A 625 7.24 3.04 -3.88
N GLU A 626 8.12 2.31 -3.20
CA GLU A 626 7.77 1.22 -2.30
C GLU A 626 7.93 1.69 -0.86
N HIS A 627 6.92 1.44 -0.02
CA HIS A 627 6.94 1.89 1.37
C HIS A 627 6.92 0.72 2.34
N PHE A 628 8.10 0.43 2.87
CA PHE A 628 8.32 -0.61 3.86
C PHE A 628 8.54 0.02 5.24
N SER A 629 7.44 0.42 5.88
CA SER A 629 7.41 0.84 7.30
C SER A 629 7.38 -0.40 8.21
N TRP A 630 8.42 -1.21 8.16
CA TRP A 630 8.70 -2.28 9.14
C TRP A 630 10.11 -2.19 9.72
N ALA A 631 10.83 -1.12 9.39
CA ALA A 631 12.22 -0.90 9.78
C ALA A 631 12.38 0.34 10.66
#